data_AF-A0A438IN70-F1
#
_entry.id   AF-A0A438IN70-F1
#
_cell.length_a   1.000
_cell.length_b   1.000
_cell.length_c   1.000
_cell.angle_alpha   90.00
_cell.angle_beta   90.00
_cell.angle_gamma   90.00
#
_symmetry.space_group_name_H-M   'P 1'
#
loop_
_entity.id
_entity.type
_entity.pdbx_description
1 polymer ?
#
loop_
_entity_poly.entity_id
_entity_poly.type
_entity_poly.pdbx_seq_one_letter_code
_entity_poly.pdbx_strand_id
1 'polypeptide(L)'
;MDMKAEIAAMERRLDELEMNQMQEVQAISQTPLLPMPCAICLSYEHLVDECPTIPVEREMFGDCNTYNSNWRDHPNFSWKPQPPQYQQPAQAP
;
A
#
# COMPACT_ATOMS: atom_id res chain seq x y z
N MET A 1 -17.50 -13.11 -43.03
CA MET A 1 -16.75 -13.49 -41.82
C MET A 1 -17.71 -14.18 -40.89
N ASP A 2 -17.32 -15.30 -40.29
CA ASP A 2 -18.18 -15.99 -39.32
C ASP A 2 -18.00 -15.37 -37.94
N MET A 3 -18.98 -14.56 -37.53
CA MET A 3 -18.94 -13.78 -36.27
C MET A 3 -18.82 -14.70 -35.04
N LYS A 4 -19.32 -15.94 -35.14
CA LYS A 4 -19.17 -16.96 -34.09
C LYS A 4 -17.73 -17.43 -33.92
N ALA A 5 -17.01 -17.66 -35.02
CA ALA A 5 -15.59 -17.99 -34.96
C ALA A 5 -14.76 -16.85 -34.35
N GLU A 6 -15.14 -15.60 -34.59
CA GLU A 6 -14.45 -14.44 -34.02
C GLU A 6 -14.68 -14.32 -32.50
N ILE A 7 -15.92 -14.51 -32.04
CA ILE A 7 -16.26 -14.54 -30.62
C ILE A 7 -15.52 -15.68 -29.91
N ALA A 8 -15.54 -16.89 -30.47
CA ALA A 8 -14.81 -18.04 -29.92
C ALA A 8 -13.28 -17.83 -29.92
N ALA A 9 -12.74 -17.01 -30.82
CA ALA A 9 -11.33 -16.64 -30.80
C ALA A 9 -11.02 -15.61 -29.70
N MET A 10 -11.93 -14.66 -29.43
CA MET A 10 -11.78 -13.70 -28.34
C MET A 10 -11.89 -14.36 -26.97
N GLU A 11 -12.86 -15.27 -26.78
CA GLU A 11 -13.03 -16.05 -25.54
C GLU A 11 -11.75 -16.82 -25.18
N ARG A 12 -11.16 -17.55 -26.14
CA ARG A 12 -9.89 -18.26 -25.91
C ARG A 12 -8.72 -17.34 -25.55
N ARG A 13 -8.66 -16.14 -26.15
CA ARG A 13 -7.62 -15.16 -25.83
C ARG A 13 -7.82 -14.56 -24.45
N LEU A 14 -9.07 -14.39 -24.02
CA LEU A 14 -9.38 -13.88 -22.69
C LEU A 14 -8.96 -14.89 -21.61
N ASP A 15 -9.28 -16.17 -21.80
CA ASP A 15 -8.85 -17.24 -20.89
C ASP A 15 -7.32 -17.35 -20.80
N GLU A 16 -6.62 -17.25 -21.95
CA GLU A 16 -5.16 -17.27 -21.99
C GLU A 16 -4.54 -16.07 -21.24
N LEU A 17 -5.12 -14.87 -21.40
CA LEU A 17 -4.69 -13.68 -20.67
C LEU A 17 -4.94 -13.81 -19.17
N GLU A 18 -6.10 -14.34 -18.76
CA GLU A 18 -6.43 -14.52 -17.34
C GLU A 18 -5.44 -15.47 -16.66
N MET A 19 -5.14 -16.61 -17.30
CA MET A 19 -4.15 -17.56 -16.80
C MET A 19 -2.74 -16.96 -16.72
N ASN A 20 -2.33 -16.18 -17.73
CA ASN A 20 -1.01 -15.54 -17.74
C ASN A 20 -0.90 -14.44 -16.67
N GLN A 21 -1.95 -13.61 -16.50
CA GLN A 21 -1.99 -12.58 -15.46
C GLN A 21 -1.94 -13.19 -14.06
N MET A 22 -2.69 -14.28 -13.81
CA MET A 22 -2.62 -14.98 -12.53
C MET A 22 -1.21 -15.52 -12.26
N GLN A 23 -0.54 -16.09 -13.27
CA GLN A 23 0.83 -16.57 -13.13
C GLN A 23 1.81 -15.43 -12.84
N GLU A 24 1.67 -14.28 -13.49
CA GLU A 24 2.50 -13.10 -13.25
C GLU A 24 2.30 -12.54 -11.83
N VAL A 25 1.05 -12.37 -11.40
CA VAL A 25 0.72 -11.92 -10.04
C VAL A 25 1.27 -12.89 -9.01
N GLN A 26 1.14 -14.19 -9.25
CA GLN A 26 1.70 -15.22 -8.39
C GLN A 26 3.24 -15.17 -8.37
N ALA A 27 3.89 -14.92 -9.50
CA ALA A 27 5.35 -14.77 -9.57
C ALA A 27 5.85 -13.51 -8.83
N ILE A 28 5.11 -12.39 -8.91
CA ILE A 28 5.41 -11.16 -8.15
C ILE A 28 5.27 -11.40 -6.65
N SER A 29 4.22 -12.13 -6.23
CA SER A 29 4.00 -12.45 -4.81
C SER A 29 5.08 -13.35 -4.21
N GLN A 30 5.72 -14.19 -5.05
CA GLN A 30 6.76 -15.12 -4.63
C GLN A 30 8.17 -14.58 -4.81
N THR A 31 8.36 -13.49 -5.54
CA THR A 31 9.68 -12.85 -5.68
C THR A 31 9.82 -11.87 -4.52
N PRO A 32 10.63 -12.16 -3.49
CA PRO A 32 10.95 -11.16 -2.49
C PRO A 32 11.70 -10.07 -3.26
N LEU A 33 11.09 -8.88 -3.36
CA LEU A 33 11.82 -7.68 -3.75
C LEU A 33 13.08 -7.68 -2.88
N LEU A 34 14.25 -7.77 -3.52
CA LEU A 34 15.59 -7.92 -2.92
C LEU A 34 15.58 -7.65 -1.41
N PRO A 35 15.95 -8.61 -0.56
CA PRO A 35 15.69 -8.55 0.88
C PRO A 35 16.05 -7.16 1.38
N MET A 36 15.05 -6.35 1.69
CA MET A 36 15.32 -4.99 2.16
C MET A 36 15.81 -5.13 3.59
N PRO A 37 16.94 -4.50 3.96
CA PRO A 37 17.40 -4.58 5.34
C PRO A 37 16.30 -4.02 6.23
N CYS A 38 16.09 -4.63 7.39
CA CYS A 38 15.17 -4.08 8.37
C CYS A 38 15.57 -2.62 8.64
N ALA A 39 14.69 -1.67 8.33
CA ALA A 39 15.01 -0.24 8.46
C ALA A 39 15.31 0.17 9.91
N ILE A 40 14.85 -0.61 10.89
CA ILE A 40 15.04 -0.37 12.32
C ILE A 40 16.44 -0.80 12.76
N CYS A 41 16.86 -2.00 12.37
CA CYS A 41 18.15 -2.59 12.77
C CYS A 41 19.28 -2.34 11.76
N LEU A 42 18.93 -1.87 10.55
CA LEU A 42 19.81 -1.74 9.38
C LEU A 42 20.53 -3.05 9.01
N SER A 43 19.90 -4.19 9.31
CA SER A 43 20.44 -5.55 9.12
C SER A 43 19.55 -6.39 8.20
N TYR A 44 20.14 -7.37 7.52
CA TYR A 44 19.44 -8.35 6.69
C TYR A 44 19.10 -9.65 7.47
N GLU A 45 19.37 -9.67 8.78
CA GLU A 45 19.19 -10.85 9.65
C GLU A 45 17.72 -11.31 9.76
N HIS A 46 16.78 -10.40 9.57
CA HIS A 46 15.35 -10.68 9.65
C HIS A 46 14.56 -9.71 8.74
N LEU A 47 13.34 -10.10 8.35
CA LEU A 47 12.43 -9.19 7.67
C LEU A 47 12.01 -8.06 8.60
N VAL A 48 11.52 -6.95 8.03
CA VAL A 48 11.01 -5.84 8.84
C VAL A 48 9.91 -6.31 9.79
N ASP A 49 8.98 -7.15 9.33
CA ASP A 49 7.84 -7.65 10.12
C ASP A 49 8.25 -8.57 11.29
N GLU A 50 9.46 -9.11 11.24
CA GLU A 50 10.01 -10.02 12.27
C GLU A 50 10.99 -9.30 13.21
N CYS A 51 11.13 -7.97 13.09
CA CYS A 51 12.09 -7.22 13.88
C CYS A 51 11.77 -7.29 15.38
N PRO A 52 12.72 -7.74 16.22
CA PRO A 52 12.50 -7.89 17.66
C PRO A 52 12.25 -6.55 18.37
N THR A 53 12.63 -5.43 17.74
CA THR A 53 12.39 -4.08 18.25
C THR A 53 10.94 -3.63 18.04
N ILE A 54 10.20 -4.18 17.06
CA ILE A 54 8.80 -3.81 16.80
C ILE A 54 7.87 -4.04 18.00
N PRO A 55 7.83 -5.23 18.62
CA PRO A 55 7.00 -5.43 19.80
C PRO A 55 7.45 -4.55 20.97
N VAL A 56 8.76 -4.29 21.11
CA VAL A 56 9.34 -3.45 22.17
C VAL A 56 8.93 -1.98 22.00
N GLU A 57 9.02 -1.44 20.79
CA GLU A 57 8.57 -0.07 20.48
C GLU A 57 7.05 0.06 20.64
N ARG A 58 6.27 -0.92 20.19
CA ARG A 58 4.80 -0.91 20.35
C ARG A 58 4.38 -0.97 21.82
N GLU A 59 5.11 -1.69 22.67
CA GLU A 59 4.85 -1.75 24.11
C GLU A 59 5.31 -0.46 24.82
N MET A 60 6.46 0.10 24.45
CA MET A 60 6.99 1.34 25.03
C MET A 60 6.19 2.59 24.65
N PHE A 61 5.66 2.66 23.42
CA PHE A 61 4.85 3.78 22.95
C PHE A 61 3.35 3.60 23.21
N GLY A 62 2.93 2.42 23.69
CA GLY A 62 1.52 2.04 23.78
C GLY A 62 0.81 2.18 22.44
N ASP A 63 -0.51 2.01 22.41
CA ASP A 63 -1.30 2.39 21.24
C ASP A 63 -1.21 3.93 21.06
N CYS A 64 -0.17 4.39 20.37
CA CYS A 64 0.03 5.78 19.91
C CYS A 64 -1.15 6.31 19.08
N ASN A 65 -2.12 5.44 18.79
CA ASN A 65 -3.41 5.74 18.16
C ASN A 65 -4.37 6.50 19.09
N THR A 66 -3.95 6.93 20.28
CA THR A 66 -4.68 7.97 21.02
C THR A 66 -4.52 9.28 20.26
N TYR A 67 -5.28 9.44 19.16
CA TYR A 67 -5.40 10.67 18.41
C TYR A 67 -5.92 11.75 19.36
N ASN A 68 -4.98 12.45 20.00
CA ASN A 68 -5.27 13.55 20.89
C ASN A 68 -5.06 14.83 20.08
N SER A 69 -6.18 15.41 19.64
CA SER A 69 -6.26 16.65 18.88
C SER A 69 -5.43 17.79 19.49
N ASN A 70 -5.22 17.75 20.81
CA ASN A 70 -4.58 18.80 21.59
C ASN A 70 -3.05 18.83 21.35
N TRP A 71 -2.47 17.79 20.74
CA TRP A 71 -1.06 17.80 20.29
C TRP A 71 -0.81 18.73 19.10
N ARG A 72 -1.87 19.10 18.36
CA ARG A 72 -1.74 20.08 17.27
C ARG A 72 -1.46 21.48 17.79
N ASP A 73 -1.86 21.77 19.03
CA ASP A 73 -1.71 23.08 19.68
C ASP A 73 -0.48 23.15 20.61
N HIS A 74 0.42 22.15 20.56
CA HIS A 74 1.57 22.10 21.47
C HIS A 74 2.60 23.21 21.14
N PRO A 75 3.06 24.00 22.12
CA PRO A 75 3.87 25.21 21.88
C PRO A 75 5.24 24.96 21.22
N ASN A 76 5.75 23.72 21.28
CA ASN A 76 7.01 23.33 20.62
C ASN A 76 6.81 22.57 19.28
N PHE A 77 5.58 22.29 18.85
CA PHE A 77 5.30 21.59 17.58
C PHE A 77 4.52 22.51 16.63
N SER A 78 5.14 22.89 15.52
CA SER A 78 4.48 23.62 14.44
C SER A 78 4.03 22.65 13.36
N TRP A 79 2.75 22.32 13.34
CA TRP A 79 2.15 21.56 12.24
C TRP A 79 1.87 22.54 11.08
N LYS A 80 2.25 22.16 9.85
CA LYS A 80 1.85 22.95 8.68
C LYS A 80 0.32 23.01 8.63
N PRO A 81 -0.30 24.19 8.49
CA PRO A 81 -1.74 24.27 8.36
C PRO A 81 -2.20 23.42 7.18
N GLN A 82 -3.33 22.75 7.34
CA GLN A 82 -3.94 21.97 6.27
C GLN A 82 -4.01 22.85 5.01
N PRO A 83 -3.59 22.36 3.83
CA PRO A 83 -3.77 23.11 2.60
C PRO A 83 -5.25 23.48 2.46
N PRO A 84 -5.57 24.64 1.85
CA PRO A 84 -6.95 25.07 1.71
C PRO A 84 -7.76 23.92 1.11
N GLN A 85 -8.77 23.47 1.87
CA GLN A 85 -9.70 22.45 1.41
C GLN A 85 -10.23 22.92 0.06
N TYR A 86 -9.97 22.15 -0.98
CA TYR A 86 -10.38 22.48 -2.35
C TYR A 86 -11.89 22.75 -2.32
N GLN A 87 -12.27 24.02 -2.51
CA GLN A 87 -13.66 24.39 -2.66
C GLN A 87 -14.08 23.89 -4.03
N GLN A 88 -14.91 22.83 -4.06
CA GLN A 88 -15.52 22.40 -5.31
C GLN A 88 -16.23 23.61 -5.92
N PRO A 89 -15.94 23.97 -7.19
CA PRO A 89 -16.70 24.99 -7.88
C PRO A 89 -18.17 24.55 -7.90
N ALA A 90 -19.07 25.42 -7.46
CA ALA A 90 -20.49 25.18 -7.60
C ALA A 90 -20.80 24.92 -9.09
N GLN A 91 -21.46 23.80 -9.38
CA GLN A 91 -21.90 23.53 -10.74
C GLN A 91 -22.83 24.66 -11.18
N ALA A 92 -22.46 25.32 -12.27
CA ALA A 92 -23.29 26.33 -12.90
C ALA A 92 -24.59 25.67 -13.42
N PRO A 93 -25.73 26.39 -13.36
CA PRO A 93 -27.05 25.87 -13.75
C PRO A 93 -27.17 25.62 -15.26
#